data_AF-A0A2S9G6G1-F1
#
_entry.id   AF-A0A2S9G6G1-F1
#
_cell.length_a   1.000
_cell.length_b   1.000
_cell.length_c   1.000
_cell.angle_alpha   90.00
_cell.angle_beta   90.00
_cell.angle_gamma   90.00
#
_symmetry.space_group_name_H-M   'P 1'
#
loop_
_entity.id
_entity.type
_entity.pdbx_description
1 polymer ?
#
loop_
_entity_poly.entity_id
_entity_poly.type
_entity_poly.pdbx_seq_one_letter_code
_entity_poly.pdbx_strand_id
1 'polypeptide(L)'
;QMTETKGVVRDVLEAAGAVPGRPETCAELMRQGEAVLVFPGGGRDMLKFKGEEYTLQWERRSGFARMAVAHGYPIVPVGLVGGD
;
A
#
# COMPACT_ATOMS: atom_id res chain seq x y z
N GLN A 1 4.04 -5.50 -16.14
CA GLN A 1 5.46 -5.75 -16.45
C GLN A 1 6.30 -4.94 -15.48
N MET A 2 6.93 -5.58 -14.49
CA MET A 2 7.83 -4.92 -13.51
C MET A 2 8.73 -5.97 -12.85
N THR A 3 9.15 -6.98 -13.61
CA THR A 3 9.78 -8.20 -13.07
C THR A 3 11.30 -8.17 -13.06
N GLU A 4 11.94 -7.06 -13.45
CA GLU A 4 13.41 -6.98 -13.52
C GLU A 4 13.96 -5.63 -13.05
N THR A 5 14.00 -5.42 -11.73
CA THR A 5 14.95 -4.45 -11.16
C THR A 5 15.45 -5.00 -9.84
N LYS A 6 16.65 -5.60 -9.85
CA LYS A 6 17.39 -5.98 -8.66
C LYS A 6 17.89 -4.72 -7.96
N GLY A 7 17.77 -4.65 -6.63
CA GLY A 7 18.28 -3.51 -5.86
C GLY A 7 17.95 -3.67 -4.39
N VAL A 8 18.86 -3.19 -3.53
CA VAL A 8 18.78 -3.32 -2.07
C VAL A 8 17.43 -2.86 -1.52
N VAL A 9 16.86 -1.78 -2.07
CA VAL A 9 15.54 -1.28 -1.65
C VAL A 9 14.43 -2.29 -1.87
N ARG A 10 14.41 -2.96 -3.04
CA ARG A 10 13.42 -4.01 -3.34
C ARG A 10 13.60 -5.18 -2.39
N ASP A 11 14.83 -5.62 -2.20
CA ASP A 11 15.13 -6.80 -1.39
C ASP A 11 14.74 -6.57 0.09
N VAL A 12 14.98 -5.36 0.60
CA VAL A 12 14.53 -4.95 1.95
C VAL A 12 13.01 -4.90 2.04
N LEU A 13 12.32 -4.35 1.04
CA LEU A 13 10.85 -4.30 1.02
C LEU A 13 10.25 -5.72 0.98
N GLU A 14 10.78 -6.59 0.13
CA GLU A 14 10.33 -7.99 0.04
C GLU A 14 10.60 -8.74 1.35
N ALA A 15 11.76 -8.54 1.97
CA ALA A 15 12.07 -9.11 3.28
C ALA A 15 11.15 -8.59 4.39
N ALA A 16 10.65 -7.36 4.26
CA ALA A 16 9.64 -6.76 5.15
C ALA A 16 8.20 -7.18 4.81
N GLY A 17 7.99 -8.10 3.85
CA GLY A 17 6.67 -8.62 3.48
C GLY A 17 5.93 -7.81 2.42
N ALA A 18 6.60 -6.86 1.74
CA ALA A 18 5.99 -6.13 0.65
C ALA A 18 5.75 -7.07 -0.55
N VAL A 19 4.53 -7.03 -1.08
CA VAL A 19 4.14 -7.78 -2.27
C VAL A 19 3.69 -6.83 -3.38
N PRO A 20 3.69 -7.27 -4.66
CA PRO A 20 3.14 -6.46 -5.74
C PRO A 20 1.68 -6.10 -5.46
N GLY A 21 1.39 -4.79 -5.42
CA GLY A 21 0.06 -4.23 -5.18
C GLY A 21 -0.91 -4.44 -6.34
N ARG A 22 -1.32 -5.70 -6.56
CA ARG A 22 -2.33 -6.10 -7.54
C ARG A 22 -3.61 -6.57 -6.83
N PRO A 23 -4.81 -6.37 -7.41
CA PRO A 23 -6.05 -6.84 -6.83
C PRO A 23 -6.03 -8.34 -6.50
N GLU A 24 -5.41 -9.16 -7.35
CA GLU A 24 -5.35 -10.61 -7.19
C GLU A 24 -4.51 -11.01 -5.97
N THR A 25 -3.36 -10.36 -5.78
CA THR A 25 -2.49 -10.55 -4.60
C THR A 25 -3.22 -10.14 -3.32
N CYS A 26 -3.89 -8.97 -3.34
CA CYS A 26 -4.65 -8.46 -2.20
C CYS A 26 -5.81 -9.41 -1.84
N ALA A 27 -6.53 -9.91 -2.85
CA ALA A 27 -7.63 -10.84 -2.66
C ALA A 27 -7.16 -12.16 -2.03
N GLU A 28 -5.96 -12.63 -2.39
CA GLU A 28 -5.39 -13.85 -1.80
C GLU A 28 -5.02 -13.64 -0.33
N LEU A 29 -4.31 -12.56 0.00
CA LEU A 29 -4.00 -12.21 1.39
C LEU A 29 -5.28 -12.08 2.24
N MET A 30 -6.31 -11.41 1.69
CA MET A 30 -7.58 -11.25 2.39
C MET A 30 -8.33 -12.57 2.58
N ARG A 31 -8.28 -13.49 1.60
CA ARG A 31 -8.83 -14.85 1.76
C ARG A 31 -8.11 -15.65 2.84
N GLN A 32 -6.82 -15.41 3.03
CA GLN A 32 -6.01 -16.07 4.05
C GLN A 32 -6.18 -15.46 5.46
N GLY A 33 -6.92 -14.36 5.59
CA GLY A 33 -7.12 -13.72 6.89
C GLY A 33 -6.05 -12.69 7.27
N GLU A 34 -5.16 -12.33 6.34
CA GLU A 34 -3.99 -11.50 6.61
C GLU A 34 -4.33 -10.01 6.75
N ALA A 35 -3.64 -9.33 7.67
CA ALA A 35 -3.69 -7.88 7.75
C ALA A 35 -2.93 -7.25 6.57
N VAL A 36 -3.55 -6.29 5.88
CA VAL A 36 -2.95 -5.63 4.70
C VAL A 36 -2.78 -4.13 4.95
N LEU A 37 -1.53 -3.68 4.93
CA LEU A 37 -1.19 -2.25 4.88
C LEU A 37 -1.22 -1.75 3.43
N VAL A 38 -1.92 -0.65 3.19
CA VAL A 38 -2.00 -0.01 1.87
C VAL A 38 -1.79 1.50 1.99
N PHE A 39 -1.09 2.06 1.01
CA PHE A 39 -1.06 3.50 0.76
C PHE A 39 -2.03 3.77 -0.39
N PRO A 40 -3.19 4.44 -0.17
CA PRO A 40 -4.18 4.63 -1.24
C PRO A 40 -3.64 5.35 -2.48
N GLY A 41 -2.74 6.33 -2.30
CA GLY A 41 -1.96 6.99 -3.35
C GLY A 41 -0.72 6.21 -3.82
N GLY A 42 -0.52 4.96 -3.40
CA GLY A 42 0.65 4.15 -3.74
C GLY A 42 1.97 4.77 -3.28
N GLY A 43 3.04 4.55 -4.05
CA GLY A 43 4.39 5.01 -3.65
C GLY A 43 4.52 6.52 -3.44
N ARG A 44 3.75 7.35 -4.17
CA ARG A 44 3.70 8.81 -3.96
C ARG A 44 3.08 9.23 -2.62
N ASP A 45 2.21 8.40 -2.07
CA ASP A 45 1.65 8.65 -0.73
C ASP A 45 2.55 8.12 0.37
N MET A 46 3.30 7.06 0.09
CA MET A 46 4.23 6.42 1.03
C MET A 46 5.41 7.33 1.37
N LEU A 47 5.92 8.08 0.39
CA LEU A 47 7.02 9.01 0.56
C LEU A 47 6.48 10.45 0.47
N LYS A 48 6.79 11.27 1.47
CA LYS A 48 6.47 12.71 1.45
C LYS A 48 7.76 13.49 1.23
N PHE A 49 7.69 14.52 0.40
CA PHE A 49 8.75 15.50 0.25
C PHE A 49 8.40 16.78 1.03
N LYS A 50 9.42 17.62 1.24
CA LYS A 50 9.27 18.92 1.93
C LYS A 50 8.16 19.75 1.29
N GLY A 51 7.21 20.21 2.10
CA GLY A 51 6.06 21.01 1.64
C GLY A 51 4.83 20.18 1.24
N GLU A 52 4.87 18.85 1.36
CA GLU A 52 3.73 17.96 1.11
C GLU A 52 3.05 17.46 2.39
N GLU A 53 3.40 18.04 3.53
CA GLU A 53 2.87 17.65 4.83
C GLU A 53 1.34 17.80 4.86
N TYR A 54 0.68 16.88 5.56
CA TYR A 54 -0.78 16.87 5.73
C TYR A 54 -1.62 16.85 4.43
N THR A 55 -0.99 16.56 3.29
CA THR A 55 -1.66 16.46 1.98
C THR A 55 -1.76 15.01 1.52
N LEU A 56 -2.97 14.55 1.19
CA LEU A 56 -3.23 13.21 0.67
C LEU A 56 -3.27 13.22 -0.87
N GLN A 57 -2.50 12.35 -1.52
CA GLN A 57 -2.40 12.28 -2.99
C GLN A 57 -2.98 10.97 -3.55
N TRP A 58 -4.29 10.77 -3.36
CA TRP A 58 -4.95 9.50 -3.73
C TRP A 58 -5.24 9.41 -5.23
N GLU A 59 -5.25 10.53 -5.95
CA GLU A 59 -5.54 10.59 -7.40
C GLU A 59 -6.85 9.88 -7.77
N ARG A 60 -7.88 9.98 -6.93
CA ARG A 60 -9.18 9.30 -7.07
C ARG A 60 -9.10 7.76 -7.05
N ARG A 61 -8.01 7.18 -6.55
CA ARG A 61 -7.92 5.72 -6.36
C ARG A 61 -8.75 5.28 -5.16
N SER A 62 -9.57 4.26 -5.38
CA SER A 62 -10.47 3.67 -4.39
C SER A 62 -10.43 2.14 -4.37
N GLY A 63 -9.39 1.54 -4.99
CA GLY A 63 -9.25 0.09 -5.09
C GLY A 63 -9.25 -0.60 -3.73
N PHE A 64 -8.56 -0.03 -2.73
CA PHE A 64 -8.53 -0.58 -1.38
C PHE A 64 -9.92 -0.70 -0.75
N ALA A 65 -10.78 0.31 -0.91
CA ALA A 65 -12.14 0.30 -0.38
C ALA A 65 -13.01 -0.76 -1.09
N ARG A 66 -12.85 -0.92 -2.41
CA ARG A 66 -13.54 -1.98 -3.16
C ARG A 66 -13.13 -3.37 -2.69
N MET A 67 -11.83 -3.58 -2.45
CA MET A 67 -11.32 -4.85 -1.92
C MET A 67 -11.86 -5.14 -0.52
N ALA A 68 -11.85 -4.14 0.36
CA ALA A 68 -12.37 -4.27 1.73
C ALA A 68 -13.85 -4.68 1.74
N VAL A 69 -14.69 -4.01 0.92
CA VAL A 69 -16.11 -4.36 0.77
C VAL A 69 -16.29 -5.78 0.21
N ALA A 70 -15.53 -6.15 -0.83
CA ALA A 70 -15.66 -7.45 -1.48
C ALA A 70 -15.28 -8.63 -0.56
N HIS A 71 -14.36 -8.42 0.38
CA HIS A 71 -13.85 -9.46 1.27
C HIS A 71 -14.34 -9.33 2.73
N GLY A 72 -15.18 -8.33 3.04
CA GLY A 72 -15.70 -8.11 4.40
C GLY A 72 -14.66 -7.64 5.41
N TYR A 73 -13.61 -6.95 4.95
CA TYR A 73 -12.53 -6.44 5.83
C TYR A 73 -12.90 -5.08 6.41
N PRO A 74 -12.65 -4.84 7.71
CA PRO A 74 -12.71 -3.50 8.28
C PRO A 74 -11.54 -2.65 7.76
N ILE A 75 -11.78 -1.34 7.62
CA ILE A 75 -10.71 -0.37 7.33
C ILE A 75 -10.34 0.33 8.64
N VAL A 76 -9.08 0.21 9.04
CA VAL A 76 -8.50 0.92 10.19
C VAL A 76 -7.61 2.04 9.66
N PRO A 77 -7.99 3.32 9.77
CA PRO A 77 -7.14 4.43 9.35
C PRO A 77 -5.91 4.56 10.24
N VAL A 78 -4.74 4.70 9.62
CA VAL A 78 -3.46 4.93 10.32
C VAL A 78 -2.80 6.17 9.73
N GLY A 79 -2.34 7.06 10.60
CA GLY A 79 -1.55 8.24 10.23
C GLY A 79 -0.10 8.07 10.70
N LEU A 80 0.86 8.44 9.86
CA LEU A 80 2.28 8.52 10.18
C LEU A 80 2.71 9.99 10.25
N VAL A 81 3.46 10.38 11.28
CA VAL A 81 3.96 11.75 11.50
C VAL A 81 5.44 11.70 11.86
N GLY A 82 6.24 12.64 11.35
CA GLY A 82 7.67 12.78 11.67
C GLY A 82 8.60 11.90 10.82
N GLY A 83 8.23 11.61 9.58
CA GLY A 83 9.08 10.88 8.61
C GLY A 83 9.92 11.79 7.72
N ASP A 84 9.81 13.10 7.90
CA ASP A 84 10.51 14.19 7.21
C ASP A 84 11.82 14.62 7.91
#